data_AF-A0A1M7KI51-F1
#
_entry.id   AF-A0A1M7KI51-F1
#
_cell.length_a   1.000
_cell.length_b   1.000
_cell.length_c   1.000
_cell.angle_alpha   90.00
_cell.angle_beta   90.00
_cell.angle_gamma   90.00
#
_symmetry.space_group_name_H-M   'P 1'
#
loop_
_entity.id
_entity.type
_entity.pdbx_description
1 polymer ?
#
loop_
_entity_poly.entity_id
_entity_poly.type
_entity_poly.pdbx_seq_one_letter_code
_entity_poly.pdbx_strand_id
1 'polypeptide(L)'
;MKRSLAFIIITCTILFTSQFIITAFKPDNVSKQRPLTTNSCNCYASTPLYNVVINFNNKVPGDLPAFNNQSQADCFAWQEFITLNWPIDSTKSFGAPRDFSPVGWEKYMPLEVLFQPNGVKPSPWGTLVSPQYAARFKTQNLLMNTNNTKLLTFTTKFAVDSNFRLSPDQAAPSDKPNWLGAQNGTNLWYEIKLNKDYYDFVIKNGYYNAVTQHDSVQNGVPLNFPQGQYNGPVGAIEIKAAWMEVDDLSSPKWERYKLSRATVYDSATGKLRETNVALVGLHILHKTQNQPTWVWATFEQIDNVPENGQPAPPYGYNFNSSNCTSRQVSLNGGGTATVGCAPNTSPPYYLSQAAPVPIQITRSNAIDQSDAAPINDSMQNNIKRFYPQSVFQYYQLVDVIWSQTLQPDKTKPIQAPFPLNTSAMLSGAHIVANTTMESYVQNTLTCYSCHKYSTIAPFPGDSVNNNVFGDFSFAISAAQYPTAKAKKKR
;
A
#
# COMPACT_ATOMS: atom_id res chain seq x y z
N MET A 1 -33.21 -72.44 58.72
CA MET A 1 -32.92 -73.77 58.12
C MET A 1 -31.46 -73.81 57.67
N LYS A 2 -30.68 -74.75 58.24
CA LYS A 2 -29.44 -75.43 57.74
C LYS A 2 -28.45 -74.57 56.91
N ARG A 3 -27.33 -74.02 57.43
CA ARG A 3 -26.04 -74.60 57.92
C ARG A 3 -25.30 -75.57 56.97
N SER A 4 -24.08 -75.17 56.54
CA SER A 4 -22.77 -75.84 56.74
C SER A 4 -21.65 -74.96 56.13
N LEU A 5 -20.73 -74.35 56.91
CA LEU A 5 -19.45 -74.85 57.50
C LEU A 5 -18.41 -75.26 56.43
N ALA A 6 -17.15 -74.81 56.44
CA ALA A 6 -16.15 -75.07 57.50
C ALA A 6 -14.78 -74.35 57.28
N PHE A 7 -14.14 -73.92 58.40
CA PHE A 7 -12.70 -73.86 58.75
C PHE A 7 -11.72 -73.05 57.84
N ILE A 8 -10.71 -72.27 58.30
CA ILE A 8 -9.55 -72.58 59.18
C ILE A 8 -8.95 -71.29 59.79
N ILE A 9 -8.26 -71.49 60.92
CA ILE A 9 -7.61 -70.60 61.88
C ILE A 9 -6.27 -69.96 61.39
N ILE A 10 -6.16 -68.63 61.62
CA ILE A 10 -5.06 -67.78 62.18
C ILE A 10 -3.59 -68.24 62.09
N THR A 11 -2.66 -67.41 61.55
CA THR A 11 -1.55 -66.73 62.31
C THR A 11 -0.51 -65.94 61.47
N CYS A 12 -0.05 -64.82 62.08
CA CYS A 12 1.28 -64.15 62.01
C CYS A 12 1.73 -63.47 60.69
N THR A 13 2.33 -62.27 60.62
CA THR A 13 2.92 -61.34 61.61
C THR A 13 3.30 -60.01 60.90
N ILE A 14 3.13 -58.87 61.61
CA ILE A 14 4.00 -57.69 61.75
C ILE A 14 4.54 -56.96 60.50
N LEU A 15 4.21 -55.65 60.35
CA LEU A 15 5.24 -54.58 60.34
C LEU A 15 4.64 -53.17 60.48
N PHE A 16 5.38 -52.37 61.25
CA PHE A 16 5.06 -51.07 61.84
C PHE A 16 5.08 -49.89 60.87
N THR A 17 4.34 -48.87 61.28
CA THR A 17 4.23 -47.49 60.78
C THR A 17 5.52 -46.67 60.85
N SER A 18 5.70 -45.75 59.90
CA SER A 18 6.41 -44.48 60.12
C SER A 18 5.81 -43.37 59.23
N GLN A 19 5.53 -42.23 59.85
CA GLN A 19 4.95 -41.02 59.25
C GLN A 19 6.00 -40.23 58.45
N PHE A 20 5.61 -39.68 57.31
CA PHE A 20 6.35 -38.61 56.64
C PHE A 20 5.51 -37.33 56.60
N ILE A 21 6.12 -36.25 57.09
CA ILE A 21 5.64 -34.86 57.05
C ILE A 21 5.81 -34.36 55.61
N ILE A 22 4.72 -33.96 54.94
CA ILE A 22 4.78 -33.24 53.66
C ILE A 22 4.58 -31.76 53.97
N THR A 23 5.64 -30.99 53.74
CA THR A 23 5.64 -29.52 53.77
C THR A 23 4.87 -28.97 52.57
N ALA A 24 3.94 -28.06 52.85
CA ALA A 24 3.15 -27.35 51.84
C ALA A 24 4.02 -26.34 51.07
N PHE A 25 4.22 -26.59 49.78
CA PHE A 25 4.75 -25.58 48.85
C PHE A 25 3.60 -24.68 48.37
N LYS A 26 3.71 -23.37 48.65
CA LYS A 26 2.95 -22.33 47.95
C LYS A 26 3.29 -22.39 46.46
N PRO A 27 2.32 -22.31 45.53
CA PRO A 27 2.65 -22.10 44.13
C PRO A 27 3.16 -20.66 43.97
N ASP A 28 4.41 -20.53 43.57
CA ASP A 28 5.01 -19.27 43.19
C ASP A 28 4.23 -18.66 42.01
N ASN A 29 3.92 -17.37 42.16
CA ASN A 29 3.44 -16.48 41.12
C ASN A 29 4.55 -16.27 40.08
N VAL A 30 4.78 -17.27 39.23
CA VAL A 30 5.61 -17.11 38.04
C VAL A 30 4.72 -16.53 36.95
N SER A 31 4.84 -15.22 36.74
CA SER A 31 4.43 -14.62 35.48
C SER A 31 5.14 -15.38 34.36
N LYS A 32 4.41 -16.19 33.60
CA LYS A 32 4.90 -16.72 32.32
C LYS A 32 5.02 -15.53 31.35
N GLN A 33 6.10 -14.77 31.46
CA GLN A 33 6.60 -14.03 30.30
C GLN A 33 7.06 -15.07 29.29
N ARG A 34 6.16 -15.43 28.38
CA ARG A 34 6.53 -16.16 27.17
C ARG A 34 7.50 -15.25 26.41
N PRO A 35 8.74 -15.68 26.08
CA PRO A 35 9.54 -14.92 25.14
C PRO A 35 8.76 -14.95 23.82
N LEU A 36 8.23 -13.81 23.37
CA LEU A 36 7.75 -13.66 22.01
C LEU A 36 8.98 -13.64 21.12
N THR A 37 9.53 -14.81 20.78
CA THR A 37 10.51 -14.90 19.70
C THR A 37 9.75 -14.52 18.43
N THR A 38 9.85 -13.27 18.00
CA THR A 38 9.36 -12.84 16.69
C THR A 38 10.09 -13.66 15.64
N ASN A 39 9.34 -14.28 14.73
CA ASN A 39 9.95 -15.01 13.61
C ASN A 39 10.84 -14.04 12.83
N SER A 40 12.01 -14.53 12.41
CA SER A 40 12.95 -13.75 11.62
C SER A 40 13.59 -14.62 10.55
N CYS A 41 13.97 -14.02 9.43
CA CYS A 41 14.75 -14.68 8.39
C CYS A 41 15.85 -13.75 7.87
N ASN A 42 16.92 -14.35 7.36
CA ASN A 42 17.95 -13.63 6.62
C ASN A 42 17.49 -13.52 5.16
N CYS A 43 17.30 -12.30 4.68
CA CYS A 43 17.00 -12.02 3.28
C CYS A 43 18.30 -11.71 2.52
N TYR A 44 18.52 -12.45 1.43
CA TYR A 44 19.58 -12.23 0.44
C TYR A 44 19.22 -13.04 -0.82
N ALA A 45 19.61 -12.58 -2.02
CA ALA A 45 19.39 -13.34 -3.26
C ALA A 45 20.53 -14.35 -3.51
N SER A 46 21.79 -13.91 -3.40
CA SER A 46 22.94 -14.67 -3.90
C SER A 46 24.18 -14.67 -2.99
N THR A 47 24.26 -13.74 -2.02
CA THR A 47 25.42 -13.61 -1.13
C THR A 47 25.03 -13.27 0.31
N PRO A 48 25.61 -13.95 1.31
CA PRO A 48 25.36 -13.64 2.72
C PRO A 48 26.06 -12.35 3.19
N LEU A 49 26.97 -11.77 2.38
CA LEU A 49 27.74 -10.56 2.75
C LEU A 49 26.87 -9.32 2.96
N TYR A 50 25.67 -9.30 2.37
CA TYR A 50 24.76 -8.16 2.39
C TYR A 50 23.39 -8.54 2.96
N ASN A 51 23.38 -9.46 3.93
CA ASN A 51 22.15 -9.97 4.52
C ASN A 51 21.35 -8.88 5.23
N VAL A 52 20.04 -8.86 5.02
CA VAL A 52 19.10 -8.05 5.80
C VAL A 52 18.28 -8.99 6.67
N VAL A 53 18.32 -8.80 7.99
CA VAL A 53 17.52 -9.60 8.92
C VAL A 53 16.12 -9.03 8.96
N ILE A 54 15.16 -9.75 8.38
CA ILE A 54 13.75 -9.37 8.38
C ILE A 54 13.08 -9.96 9.61
N ASN A 55 12.54 -9.10 10.45
CA ASN A 55 11.73 -9.48 11.61
C ASN A 55 10.25 -9.38 11.25
N PHE A 56 9.50 -10.44 11.48
CA PHE A 56 8.05 -10.48 11.28
C PHE A 56 7.37 -9.82 12.48
N ASN A 57 7.17 -8.50 12.39
CA ASN A 57 6.49 -7.67 13.40
C ASN A 57 5.95 -6.37 12.76
N ASN A 58 5.45 -5.44 13.57
CA ASN A 58 4.90 -4.14 13.15
C ASN A 58 5.90 -2.97 13.17
N LYS A 59 7.22 -3.23 13.25
CA LYS A 59 8.24 -2.18 13.33
C LYS A 59 8.74 -1.84 11.93
N VAL A 60 8.09 -0.87 11.31
CA VAL A 60 8.52 -0.32 10.02
C VAL A 60 9.97 0.19 10.15
N PRO A 61 10.91 -0.27 9.31
CA PRO A 61 12.29 0.21 9.36
C PRO A 61 12.33 1.68 8.91
N GLY A 62 13.30 2.46 9.43
CA GLY A 62 13.53 3.82 8.95
C GLY A 62 14.61 3.93 7.88
N ASP A 63 15.57 3.01 7.86
CA ASP A 63 16.63 2.96 6.84
C ASP A 63 17.35 1.60 6.91
N LEU A 64 18.31 1.38 6.01
CA LEU A 64 19.39 0.40 6.16
C LEU A 64 20.67 1.10 6.64
N PRO A 65 21.68 0.35 7.15
CA PRO A 65 23.01 0.91 7.39
C PRO A 65 23.63 1.51 6.11
N ALA A 66 23.39 0.84 4.97
CA ALA A 66 23.76 1.26 3.63
C ALA A 66 22.97 0.44 2.59
N PHE A 67 22.78 0.99 1.40
CA PHE A 67 22.31 0.27 0.22
C PHE A 67 23.52 0.02 -0.70
N ASN A 68 23.94 -1.24 -0.84
CA ASN A 68 25.13 -1.58 -1.65
C ASN A 68 24.78 -2.27 -2.97
N ASN A 69 23.63 -2.93 -3.06
CA ASN A 69 23.20 -3.69 -4.23
C ASN A 69 21.67 -3.85 -4.26
N GLN A 70 21.18 -4.38 -5.37
CA GLN A 70 19.76 -4.60 -5.62
C GLN A 70 19.13 -5.55 -4.58
N SER A 71 19.77 -6.68 -4.30
CA SER A 71 19.36 -7.60 -3.22
C SER A 71 19.02 -6.90 -1.90
N GLN A 72 19.83 -5.94 -1.44
CA GLN A 72 19.55 -5.22 -0.19
C GLN A 72 18.34 -4.31 -0.29
N ALA A 73 18.18 -3.62 -1.43
CA ALA A 73 17.03 -2.77 -1.69
C ALA A 73 15.74 -3.61 -1.72
N ASP A 74 15.77 -4.75 -2.39
CA ASP A 74 14.65 -5.70 -2.48
C ASP A 74 14.29 -6.30 -1.10
N CYS A 75 15.31 -6.64 -0.29
CA CYS A 75 15.10 -7.11 1.07
C CYS A 75 14.53 -6.02 1.99
N PHE A 76 14.98 -4.77 1.85
CA PHE A 76 14.40 -3.64 2.56
C PHE A 76 12.92 -3.48 2.20
N ALA A 77 12.58 -3.53 0.91
CA ALA A 77 11.20 -3.47 0.44
C ALA A 77 10.33 -4.61 1.01
N TRP A 78 10.85 -5.84 1.10
CA TRP A 78 10.13 -6.94 1.75
C TRP A 78 9.95 -6.74 3.26
N GLN A 79 10.94 -6.15 3.95
CA GLN A 79 10.81 -5.77 5.35
C GLN A 79 9.71 -4.72 5.53
N GLU A 80 9.67 -3.71 4.66
CA GLU A 80 8.59 -2.71 4.63
C GLU A 80 7.24 -3.36 4.36
N PHE A 81 7.14 -4.22 3.35
CA PHE A 81 5.90 -4.90 3.00
C PHE A 81 5.33 -5.69 4.18
N ILE A 82 6.16 -6.48 4.87
CA ILE A 82 5.73 -7.26 6.05
C ILE A 82 5.28 -6.35 7.19
N THR A 83 6.08 -5.33 7.51
CA THR A 83 5.84 -4.47 8.68
C THR A 83 4.64 -3.54 8.48
N LEU A 84 4.47 -3.00 7.27
CA LEU A 84 3.32 -2.15 6.90
C LEU A 84 2.02 -2.97 6.84
N ASN A 85 2.09 -4.22 6.36
CA ASN A 85 0.94 -5.13 6.31
C ASN A 85 0.73 -5.92 7.62
N TRP A 86 1.45 -5.57 8.69
CA TRP A 86 1.23 -6.22 9.98
C TRP A 86 -0.16 -5.89 10.54
N PRO A 87 -0.87 -6.86 11.13
CA PRO A 87 -2.17 -6.60 11.75
C PRO A 87 -2.03 -5.59 12.90
N ILE A 88 -2.96 -4.63 12.95
CA ILE A 88 -3.05 -3.66 14.06
C ILE A 88 -3.67 -4.32 15.29
N ASP A 89 -4.67 -5.18 15.06
CA ASP A 89 -5.27 -6.00 16.11
C ASP A 89 -4.33 -7.17 16.44
N SER A 90 -3.77 -7.14 17.64
CA SER A 90 -2.81 -8.15 18.12
C SER A 90 -3.41 -9.55 18.27
N THR A 91 -4.74 -9.69 18.19
CA THR A 91 -5.42 -10.99 18.17
C THR A 91 -5.43 -11.64 16.79
N LYS A 92 -5.10 -10.89 15.73
CA LYS A 92 -5.09 -11.38 14.35
C LYS A 92 -3.74 -11.93 13.96
N SER A 93 -3.76 -12.99 13.15
CA SER A 93 -2.56 -13.54 12.53
C SER A 93 -2.15 -12.71 11.31
N PHE A 94 -0.86 -12.70 10.98
CA PHE A 94 -0.34 -12.00 9.81
C PHE A 94 -0.95 -12.55 8.52
N GLY A 95 -1.82 -11.76 7.90
CA GLY A 95 -2.49 -12.09 6.64
C GLY A 95 -3.51 -13.23 6.74
N ALA A 96 -4.27 -13.35 7.83
CA ALA A 96 -5.30 -14.39 7.92
C ALA A 96 -6.30 -14.34 6.73
N PRO A 97 -6.67 -15.48 6.12
CA PRO A 97 -7.64 -15.51 5.03
C PRO A 97 -8.99 -14.98 5.47
N ARG A 98 -9.69 -14.27 4.57
CA ARG A 98 -11.01 -13.65 4.84
C ARG A 98 -11.01 -12.68 6.01
N ASP A 99 -9.85 -12.18 6.44
CA ASP A 99 -9.75 -11.12 7.42
C ASP A 99 -9.86 -9.74 6.74
N PHE A 100 -10.89 -8.99 7.14
CA PHE A 100 -11.17 -7.64 6.67
C PHE A 100 -10.56 -6.56 7.57
N SER A 101 -9.89 -6.98 8.65
CA SER A 101 -9.29 -6.04 9.60
C SER A 101 -8.22 -5.22 8.89
N PRO A 102 -8.13 -3.91 9.18
CA PRO A 102 -7.11 -3.06 8.57
C PRO A 102 -5.71 -3.45 9.04
N VAL A 103 -4.75 -3.42 8.13
CA VAL A 103 -3.32 -3.52 8.46
C VAL A 103 -2.72 -2.13 8.72
N GLY A 104 -1.48 -2.09 9.24
CA GLY A 104 -0.80 -0.87 9.70
C GLY A 104 -0.95 0.34 8.77
N TRP A 105 -0.57 0.20 7.51
CA TRP A 105 -0.60 1.29 6.54
C TRP A 105 -2.01 1.74 6.14
N GLU A 106 -3.04 0.91 6.27
CA GLU A 106 -4.43 1.28 5.92
C GLU A 106 -4.99 2.38 6.85
N LYS A 107 -4.34 2.59 8.00
CA LYS A 107 -4.65 3.66 8.97
C LYS A 107 -3.84 4.94 8.80
N TYR A 108 -2.96 4.98 7.81
CA TYR A 108 -2.28 6.22 7.44
C TYR A 108 -3.28 7.25 6.90
N MET A 109 -2.85 8.52 6.90
CA MET A 109 -3.70 9.65 6.56
C MET A 109 -4.06 9.61 5.06
N PRO A 110 -5.35 9.59 4.68
CA PRO A 110 -5.72 9.74 3.28
C PRO A 110 -5.38 11.13 2.76
N LEU A 111 -4.99 11.21 1.48
CA LEU A 111 -4.64 12.46 0.79
C LEU A 111 -5.73 13.53 0.96
N GLU A 112 -6.98 13.17 0.69
CA GLU A 112 -8.15 14.05 0.74
C GLU A 112 -8.53 14.47 2.17
N VAL A 113 -7.97 13.82 3.19
CA VAL A 113 -8.10 14.25 4.59
C VAL A 113 -6.99 15.23 4.95
N LEU A 114 -5.75 14.99 4.48
CA LEU A 114 -4.61 15.88 4.74
C LEU A 114 -4.71 17.23 4.02
N PHE A 115 -5.20 17.23 2.77
CA PHE A 115 -5.31 18.43 1.96
C PHE A 115 -6.79 18.79 1.75
N GLN A 116 -7.29 19.66 2.62
CA GLN A 116 -8.68 20.10 2.61
C GLN A 116 -8.92 21.25 1.63
N PRO A 117 -10.16 21.40 1.13
CA PRO A 117 -10.55 22.57 0.36
C PRO A 117 -10.18 23.90 1.04
N ASN A 118 -9.81 24.90 0.24
CA ASN A 118 -9.38 26.22 0.71
C ASN A 118 -8.10 26.25 1.57
N GLY A 119 -7.33 25.16 1.65
CA GLY A 119 -6.09 25.12 2.41
C GLY A 119 -6.29 25.28 3.91
N VAL A 120 -7.45 24.83 4.42
CA VAL A 120 -7.74 24.85 5.85
C VAL A 120 -6.92 23.80 6.59
N LYS A 121 -6.67 24.05 7.86
CA LYS A 121 -5.99 23.08 8.72
C LYS A 121 -6.76 21.74 8.69
N PRO A 122 -6.10 20.62 8.38
CA PRO A 122 -6.75 19.32 8.25
C PRO A 122 -7.15 18.74 9.60
N SER A 123 -7.94 17.67 9.54
CA SER A 123 -8.36 16.92 10.71
C SER A 123 -7.16 16.23 11.41
N PRO A 124 -7.28 15.92 12.72
CA PRO A 124 -6.23 15.21 13.45
C PRO A 124 -5.87 13.85 12.82
N TRP A 125 -4.64 13.41 13.04
CA TRP A 125 -4.18 12.06 12.69
C TRP A 125 -5.16 10.97 13.13
N GLY A 126 -5.35 9.95 12.29
CA GLY A 126 -6.33 8.89 12.50
C GLY A 126 -7.71 9.19 11.92
N THR A 127 -7.95 10.40 11.42
CA THR A 127 -9.16 10.71 10.64
C THR A 127 -9.05 10.08 9.25
N LEU A 128 -10.04 9.26 8.87
CA LEU A 128 -10.03 8.52 7.59
C LEU A 128 -11.05 9.00 6.56
N VAL A 129 -11.89 9.98 6.92
CA VAL A 129 -12.93 10.53 6.04
C VAL A 129 -12.91 12.05 6.16
N SER A 130 -12.86 12.75 5.03
CA SER A 130 -12.87 14.21 5.03
C SER A 130 -14.24 14.77 5.43
N PRO A 131 -14.33 15.99 5.98
CA PRO A 131 -15.61 16.64 6.28
C PRO A 131 -16.57 16.70 5.08
N GLN A 132 -16.04 16.89 3.86
CA GLN A 132 -16.83 16.91 2.63
C GLN A 132 -17.52 15.56 2.38
N TYR A 133 -16.81 14.45 2.52
CA TYR A 133 -17.40 13.13 2.33
C TYR A 133 -18.29 12.73 3.52
N ALA A 134 -17.94 13.11 4.75
CA ALA A 134 -18.79 12.92 5.91
C ALA A 134 -20.17 13.59 5.72
N ALA A 135 -20.24 14.73 5.06
CA ALA A 135 -21.51 15.36 4.68
C ALA A 135 -22.29 14.53 3.65
N ARG A 136 -21.63 13.91 2.66
CA ARG A 136 -22.28 13.02 1.68
C ARG A 136 -22.85 11.75 2.31
N PHE A 137 -22.17 11.14 3.27
CA PHE A 137 -22.72 10.01 4.03
C PHE A 137 -24.04 10.39 4.70
N LYS A 138 -24.12 11.58 5.31
CA LYS A 138 -25.35 12.09 5.92
C LYS A 138 -26.46 12.31 4.89
N THR A 139 -26.17 12.94 3.74
CA THR A 139 -27.21 13.20 2.72
C THR A 139 -27.73 11.93 2.05
N GLN A 140 -26.92 10.86 2.03
CA GLN A 140 -27.30 9.56 1.47
C GLN A 140 -27.81 8.56 2.53
N ASN A 141 -27.95 8.98 3.80
CA ASN A 141 -28.34 8.11 4.91
C ASN A 141 -27.49 6.84 5.04
N LEU A 142 -26.19 6.94 4.76
CA LEU A 142 -25.23 5.85 4.89
C LEU A 142 -24.47 5.94 6.22
N LEU A 143 -24.26 4.80 6.87
CA LEU A 143 -23.41 4.68 8.04
C LEU A 143 -22.07 4.11 7.64
N MET A 144 -20.97 4.76 8.05
CA MET A 144 -19.63 4.25 7.82
C MET A 144 -18.94 3.96 9.14
N ASN A 145 -18.52 2.70 9.35
CA ASN A 145 -17.63 2.36 10.44
C ASN A 145 -16.19 2.70 10.04
N THR A 146 -15.71 3.88 10.41
CA THR A 146 -14.35 4.37 10.08
C THR A 146 -13.24 3.52 10.71
N ASN A 147 -13.55 2.68 11.71
CA ASN A 147 -12.55 1.77 12.26
C ASN A 147 -12.28 0.57 11.34
N ASN A 148 -13.23 0.17 10.49
CA ASN A 148 -13.12 -1.05 9.68
C ASN A 148 -13.41 -0.87 8.19
N THR A 149 -13.79 0.34 7.77
CA THR A 149 -14.18 0.66 6.39
C THR A 149 -13.27 1.77 5.89
N LYS A 150 -12.79 1.65 4.64
CA LYS A 150 -12.09 2.74 3.94
C LYS A 150 -12.99 3.43 2.93
N LEU A 151 -12.67 4.68 2.62
CA LEU A 151 -13.30 5.42 1.54
C LEU A 151 -12.37 5.38 0.32
N LEU A 152 -12.90 4.96 -0.82
CA LEU A 152 -12.17 4.90 -2.09
C LEU A 152 -12.86 5.80 -3.10
N THR A 153 -12.15 6.80 -3.61
CA THR A 153 -12.72 7.83 -4.48
C THR A 153 -12.00 7.96 -5.82
N PHE A 154 -10.89 7.25 -6.01
CA PHE A 154 -10.11 7.29 -7.23
C PHE A 154 -10.44 6.04 -8.06
N THR A 155 -11.08 6.22 -9.21
CA THR A 155 -11.38 5.14 -10.16
C THR A 155 -10.31 4.96 -11.23
N THR A 156 -9.36 5.89 -11.26
CA THR A 156 -8.20 5.89 -12.14
C THR A 156 -7.00 6.20 -11.27
N LYS A 157 -5.81 5.95 -11.81
CA LYS A 157 -4.53 6.19 -11.14
C LYS A 157 -4.32 7.65 -10.70
N PHE A 158 -5.17 8.56 -11.19
CA PHE A 158 -5.12 10.01 -10.98
C PHE A 158 -6.54 10.57 -10.90
N ALA A 159 -6.95 11.15 -9.76
CA ALA A 159 -8.30 11.64 -9.57
C ALA A 159 -8.62 12.82 -10.51
N VAL A 160 -9.20 12.51 -11.67
CA VAL A 160 -9.89 13.48 -12.53
C VAL A 160 -11.39 13.20 -12.40
N ASP A 161 -11.93 13.37 -11.19
CA ASP A 161 -13.35 13.69 -11.05
C ASP A 161 -13.48 15.20 -10.87
N SER A 162 -14.34 15.78 -11.69
CA SER A 162 -14.80 17.16 -11.78
C SER A 162 -14.95 17.96 -10.47
N ASN A 163 -15.10 17.30 -9.32
CA ASN A 163 -15.24 17.91 -8.00
C ASN A 163 -13.92 18.09 -7.22
N PHE A 164 -12.87 17.35 -7.58
CA PHE A 164 -11.56 17.38 -6.92
C PHE A 164 -10.50 17.50 -8.02
N ARG A 165 -10.22 18.74 -8.43
CA ARG A 165 -9.17 19.05 -9.40
C ARG A 165 -7.80 18.84 -8.75
N LEU A 166 -7.32 17.59 -8.73
CA LEU A 166 -5.88 17.34 -8.67
C LEU A 166 -5.31 17.69 -10.05
N SER A 167 -4.29 18.55 -10.08
CA SER A 167 -3.76 19.09 -11.35
C SER A 167 -3.22 17.95 -12.23
N PRO A 168 -3.48 17.97 -13.55
CA PRO A 168 -3.39 16.80 -14.44
C PRO A 168 -1.97 16.42 -14.89
N ASP A 169 -0.91 16.97 -14.30
CA ASP A 169 0.47 16.79 -14.78
C ASP A 169 1.06 15.39 -14.51
N GLN A 170 0.25 14.49 -13.96
CA GLN A 170 0.66 13.15 -13.53
C GLN A 170 0.29 12.02 -14.51
N ALA A 171 -0.55 12.29 -15.50
CA ALA A 171 -1.12 11.24 -16.30
C ALA A 171 -0.26 10.96 -17.53
N ALA A 172 0.23 9.73 -17.61
CA ALA A 172 0.75 9.17 -18.84
C ALA A 172 -0.16 8.01 -19.27
N PRO A 173 -0.90 8.13 -20.39
CA PRO A 173 -1.17 9.36 -21.17
C PRO A 173 -2.24 10.26 -20.49
N SER A 174 -2.04 11.57 -20.55
CA SER A 174 -2.79 12.61 -19.83
C SER A 174 -4.27 12.73 -20.17
N ASP A 175 -4.63 12.31 -21.39
CA ASP A 175 -5.95 12.56 -21.97
C ASP A 175 -6.77 11.28 -22.15
N LYS A 176 -6.43 10.22 -21.39
CA LYS A 176 -7.11 8.92 -21.51
C LYS A 176 -7.84 8.50 -20.24
N PRO A 177 -8.97 7.78 -20.37
CA PRO A 177 -9.77 7.32 -19.24
C PRO A 177 -9.03 6.46 -18.21
N ASN A 178 -8.08 5.62 -18.63
CA ASN A 178 -7.11 4.92 -17.79
C ASN A 178 -7.67 4.13 -16.56
N TRP A 179 -8.95 3.78 -16.53
CA TRP A 179 -9.50 2.83 -15.55
C TRP A 179 -9.09 1.38 -15.89
N LEU A 180 -9.22 0.46 -14.93
CA LEU A 180 -8.93 -0.97 -15.13
C LEU A 180 -10.16 -1.82 -14.75
N GLY A 181 -10.79 -2.44 -15.75
CA GLY A 181 -11.87 -3.42 -15.55
C GLY A 181 -11.33 -4.83 -15.38
N ALA A 182 -11.61 -5.46 -14.24
CA ALA A 182 -11.18 -6.82 -13.93
C ALA A 182 -11.98 -7.88 -14.69
N GLN A 183 -11.42 -9.09 -14.83
CA GLN A 183 -12.08 -10.22 -15.49
C GLN A 183 -13.37 -10.69 -14.79
N ASN A 184 -13.54 -10.36 -13.50
CA ASN A 184 -14.79 -10.59 -12.77
C ASN A 184 -15.88 -9.53 -13.07
N GLY A 185 -15.65 -8.63 -14.04
CA GLY A 185 -16.63 -7.61 -14.44
C GLY A 185 -16.71 -6.42 -13.48
N THR A 186 -15.76 -6.27 -12.56
CA THR A 186 -15.72 -5.19 -11.58
C THR A 186 -14.63 -4.14 -11.89
N ASN A 187 -14.59 -3.07 -11.09
CA ASN A 187 -13.63 -1.98 -11.24
C ASN A 187 -12.41 -2.12 -10.31
N LEU A 188 -11.34 -1.40 -10.65
CA LEU A 188 -10.26 -1.06 -9.73
C LEU A 188 -10.41 0.34 -9.16
N TRP A 189 -10.02 0.43 -7.90
CA TRP A 189 -9.99 1.64 -7.09
C TRP A 189 -8.58 1.90 -6.61
N TYR A 190 -8.23 3.17 -6.49
CA TYR A 190 -6.92 3.60 -6.03
C TYR A 190 -7.04 4.43 -4.76
N GLU A 191 -5.99 4.42 -3.96
CA GLU A 191 -5.86 5.31 -2.80
C GLU A 191 -4.41 5.74 -2.61
N ILE A 192 -4.25 6.91 -2.00
CA ILE A 192 -2.97 7.46 -1.56
C ILE A 192 -3.03 7.65 -0.05
N LYS A 193 -2.04 7.10 0.66
CA LYS A 193 -1.97 7.11 2.12
C LYS A 193 -0.60 7.63 2.56
N LEU A 194 -0.60 8.52 3.54
CA LEU A 194 0.57 9.28 4.00
C LEU A 194 0.84 8.97 5.46
N ASN A 195 2.05 8.52 5.79
CA ASN A 195 2.39 8.11 7.14
C ASN A 195 2.46 9.30 8.13
N LYS A 196 2.71 8.98 9.40
CA LYS A 196 2.67 9.99 10.47
C LYS A 196 3.75 11.06 10.30
N ASP A 197 4.95 10.68 9.87
CA ASP A 197 6.06 11.61 9.69
C ASP A 197 5.80 12.58 8.52
N TYR A 198 5.20 12.09 7.43
CA TYR A 198 4.69 12.94 6.34
C TYR A 198 3.62 13.92 6.87
N TYR A 199 2.61 13.41 7.59
CA TYR A 199 1.54 14.23 8.16
C TYR A 199 2.12 15.31 9.09
N ASP A 200 2.96 14.95 10.06
CA ASP A 200 3.52 15.89 11.03
C ASP A 200 4.36 16.97 10.35
N PHE A 201 5.12 16.63 9.30
CA PHE A 201 5.85 17.59 8.48
C PHE A 201 4.91 18.62 7.83
N VAL A 202 3.81 18.17 7.22
CA VAL A 202 2.83 19.05 6.59
C VAL A 202 2.14 19.95 7.63
N ILE A 203 1.75 19.41 8.78
CA ILE A 203 1.08 20.17 9.84
C ILE A 203 2.01 21.21 10.46
N LYS A 204 3.24 20.80 10.82
CA LYS A 204 4.23 21.65 11.50
C LYS A 204 4.57 22.88 10.66
N ASN A 205 4.73 22.70 9.35
CA ASN A 205 5.12 23.78 8.44
C ASN A 205 3.92 24.52 7.83
N GLY A 206 2.68 24.08 8.07
CA GLY A 206 1.50 24.69 7.46
C GLY A 206 1.34 24.39 5.95
N TYR A 207 2.05 23.38 5.43
CA TYR A 207 2.08 23.04 4.00
C TYR A 207 0.78 22.40 3.49
N TYR A 208 -0.24 22.24 4.32
CA TYR A 208 -1.60 21.96 3.84
C TYR A 208 -2.23 23.17 3.11
N ASN A 209 -1.59 24.35 3.17
CA ASN A 209 -1.99 25.57 2.50
C ASN A 209 -0.97 25.97 1.42
N ALA A 210 -1.44 26.17 0.19
CA ALA A 210 -0.59 26.54 -0.94
C ALA A 210 0.12 27.90 -0.72
N VAL A 211 -0.54 28.88 -0.09
CA VAL A 211 0.09 30.18 0.21
C VAL A 211 1.32 29.98 1.10
N THR A 212 1.21 29.14 2.14
CA THR A 212 2.33 28.86 3.04
C THR A 212 3.49 28.14 2.34
N GLN A 213 3.20 27.23 1.40
CA GLN A 213 4.25 26.58 0.60
C GLN A 213 5.02 27.62 -0.23
N HIS A 214 4.30 28.54 -0.87
CA HIS A 214 4.90 29.64 -1.64
C HIS A 214 5.67 30.62 -0.77
N ASP A 215 5.14 31.02 0.39
CA ASP A 215 5.82 31.90 1.34
C ASP A 215 7.16 31.28 1.80
N SER A 216 7.19 29.97 2.11
CA SER A 216 8.44 29.26 2.44
C SER A 216 9.46 29.30 1.30
N VAL A 217 9.02 29.04 0.08
CA VAL A 217 9.87 29.05 -1.11
C VAL A 217 10.44 30.45 -1.37
N GLN A 218 9.63 31.50 -1.25
CA GLN A 218 10.08 32.89 -1.38
C GLN A 218 11.12 33.27 -0.31
N ASN A 219 11.00 32.68 0.89
CA ASN A 219 11.98 32.82 1.97
C ASN A 219 13.23 31.93 1.79
N GLY A 220 13.36 31.24 0.65
CA GLY A 220 14.52 30.40 0.36
C GLY A 220 14.52 29.06 1.13
N VAL A 221 13.37 28.63 1.65
CA VAL A 221 13.23 27.35 2.36
C VAL A 221 12.71 26.28 1.38
N PRO A 222 13.51 25.24 1.08
CA PRO A 222 13.06 24.14 0.24
C PRO A 222 12.03 23.27 0.97
N LEU A 223 11.22 22.54 0.21
CA LEU A 223 10.39 21.48 0.74
C LEU A 223 11.21 20.20 0.74
N ASN A 224 11.57 19.69 1.92
CA ASN A 224 12.29 18.43 2.10
C ASN A 224 11.55 17.61 3.17
N PHE A 225 10.93 16.51 2.77
CA PHE A 225 10.28 15.56 3.68
C PHE A 225 11.29 14.94 4.65
N PRO A 226 10.82 14.52 5.85
CA PRO A 226 11.68 13.90 6.85
C PRO A 226 12.28 12.59 6.32
N GLN A 227 13.59 12.43 6.52
CA GLN A 227 14.33 11.22 6.18
C GLN A 227 14.33 10.26 7.35
N GLY A 228 14.06 8.98 7.07
CA GLY A 228 14.24 7.89 8.01
C GLY A 228 15.68 7.62 8.38
N GLN A 229 15.91 7.05 9.56
CA GLN A 229 17.24 6.75 10.07
C GLN A 229 17.37 5.27 10.43
N TYR A 230 18.56 4.71 10.24
CA TYR A 230 18.83 3.33 10.64
C TYR A 230 18.69 3.19 12.17
N ASN A 231 17.82 2.26 12.62
CA ASN A 231 17.42 2.11 14.03
C ASN A 231 16.86 3.39 14.69
N GLY A 232 16.27 4.30 13.89
CA GLY A 232 15.71 5.56 14.36
C GLY A 232 14.30 5.82 13.84
N PRO A 233 13.93 7.11 13.66
CA PRO A 233 12.65 7.50 13.06
C PRO A 233 12.42 6.85 11.71
N VAL A 234 11.15 6.61 11.37
CA VAL A 234 10.76 5.96 10.11
C VAL A 234 11.04 6.88 8.94
N GLY A 235 10.70 8.16 9.00
CA GLY A 235 10.78 9.04 7.83
C GLY A 235 9.48 9.05 7.04
N ALA A 236 9.40 9.89 6.01
CA ALA A 236 8.19 10.03 5.21
C ALA A 236 7.96 8.79 4.34
N ILE A 237 6.75 8.24 4.44
CA ILE A 237 6.26 7.16 3.56
C ILE A 237 4.99 7.64 2.87
N GLU A 238 4.96 7.48 1.55
CA GLU A 238 3.78 7.59 0.70
C GLU A 238 3.43 6.21 0.13
N ILE A 239 2.20 5.76 0.38
CA ILE A 239 1.67 4.50 -0.15
C ILE A 239 0.66 4.83 -1.24
N LYS A 240 0.77 4.12 -2.37
CA LYS A 240 -0.29 4.09 -3.39
C LYS A 240 -0.78 2.65 -3.53
N ALA A 241 -2.07 2.41 -3.42
CA ALA A 241 -2.62 1.05 -3.49
C ALA A 241 -3.71 0.94 -4.55
N ALA A 242 -3.75 -0.22 -5.22
CA ALA A 242 -4.77 -0.61 -6.18
C ALA A 242 -5.63 -1.74 -5.58
N TRP A 243 -6.94 -1.55 -5.65
CA TRP A 243 -7.95 -2.37 -4.99
C TRP A 243 -8.98 -2.84 -6.01
N MET A 244 -9.08 -4.15 -6.21
CA MET A 244 -10.08 -4.75 -7.09
C MET A 244 -11.36 -5.03 -6.30
N GLU A 245 -12.53 -4.68 -6.84
CA GLU A 245 -13.80 -5.07 -6.22
C GLU A 245 -14.01 -6.59 -6.21
N VAL A 246 -14.59 -7.06 -5.11
CA VAL A 246 -14.98 -8.45 -4.91
C VAL A 246 -16.38 -8.66 -5.47
N ASP A 247 -16.54 -9.65 -6.35
CA ASP A 247 -17.81 -10.02 -6.97
C ASP A 247 -18.65 -10.93 -6.04
N ASP A 248 -18.12 -12.09 -5.67
CA ASP A 248 -18.76 -13.07 -4.80
C ASP A 248 -17.82 -13.51 -3.69
N LEU A 249 -18.09 -13.03 -2.47
CA LEU A 249 -17.33 -13.39 -1.28
C LEU A 249 -17.34 -14.88 -0.94
N SER A 250 -18.29 -15.68 -1.45
CA SER A 250 -18.32 -17.12 -1.19
C SER A 250 -17.14 -17.83 -1.87
N SER A 251 -16.64 -17.30 -2.99
CA SER A 251 -15.54 -17.86 -3.77
C SER A 251 -14.27 -18.07 -2.92
N PRO A 252 -13.64 -19.25 -2.97
CA PRO A 252 -12.35 -19.50 -2.30
C PRO A 252 -11.20 -18.65 -2.86
N LYS A 253 -11.37 -18.00 -4.04
CA LYS A 253 -10.41 -17.04 -4.59
C LYS A 253 -9.97 -16.01 -3.55
N TRP A 254 -10.92 -15.52 -2.75
CA TRP A 254 -10.68 -14.44 -1.79
C TRP A 254 -9.88 -14.84 -0.56
N GLU A 255 -9.54 -16.12 -0.40
CA GLU A 255 -8.59 -16.61 0.61
C GLU A 255 -7.13 -16.33 0.20
N ARG A 256 -6.89 -15.78 -0.99
CA ARG A 256 -5.56 -15.43 -1.50
C ARG A 256 -5.24 -13.94 -1.44
N TYR A 257 -6.15 -13.10 -0.94
CA TYR A 257 -6.05 -11.64 -1.02
C TYR A 257 -6.19 -10.98 0.35
N LYS A 258 -5.48 -9.87 0.56
CA LYS A 258 -5.84 -8.93 1.61
C LYS A 258 -7.16 -8.26 1.25
N LEU A 259 -8.20 -8.53 2.03
CA LEU A 259 -9.52 -7.93 1.85
C LEU A 259 -9.72 -6.73 2.77
N SER A 260 -10.50 -5.75 2.32
CA SER A 260 -10.96 -4.63 3.14
C SER A 260 -12.41 -4.28 2.79
N ARG A 261 -13.18 -3.83 3.79
CA ARG A 261 -14.48 -3.21 3.54
C ARG A 261 -14.26 -1.80 3.01
N ALA A 262 -14.99 -1.41 1.98
CA ALA A 262 -14.88 -0.10 1.39
C ALA A 262 -16.25 0.53 1.16
N THR A 263 -16.29 1.86 1.26
CA THR A 263 -17.30 2.66 0.57
C THR A 263 -16.61 3.28 -0.64
N VAL A 264 -17.16 3.08 -1.83
CA VAL A 264 -16.66 3.63 -3.08
C VAL A 264 -17.53 4.80 -3.53
N TYR A 265 -16.93 5.81 -4.16
CA TYR A 265 -17.68 6.86 -4.87
C TYR A 265 -17.82 6.50 -6.34
N ASP A 266 -19.02 6.06 -6.73
CA ASP A 266 -19.32 5.65 -8.10
C ASP A 266 -19.54 6.86 -9.01
N SER A 267 -18.58 7.13 -9.88
CA SER A 267 -18.62 8.25 -10.84
C SER A 267 -19.76 8.16 -11.86
N ALA A 268 -20.29 6.96 -12.16
CA ALA A 268 -21.42 6.80 -13.08
C ALA A 268 -22.73 7.27 -12.44
N THR A 269 -22.90 7.04 -11.14
CA THR A 269 -24.14 7.36 -10.41
C THR A 269 -24.04 8.61 -9.53
N GLY A 270 -22.83 9.08 -9.23
CA GLY A 270 -22.55 10.15 -8.28
C GLY A 270 -22.84 9.76 -6.81
N LYS A 271 -22.97 8.46 -6.52
CA LYS A 271 -23.37 7.94 -5.20
C LYS A 271 -22.25 7.20 -4.50
N LEU A 272 -22.31 7.19 -3.17
CA LEU A 272 -21.49 6.32 -2.35
C LEU A 272 -22.14 4.94 -2.30
N ARG A 273 -21.34 3.88 -2.38
CA ARG A 273 -21.81 2.49 -2.32
C ARG A 273 -20.85 1.65 -1.48
N GLU A 274 -21.39 0.80 -0.62
CA GLU A 274 -20.57 -0.18 0.11
C GLU A 274 -20.18 -1.35 -0.78
N THR A 275 -18.94 -1.82 -0.62
CA THR A 275 -18.39 -2.97 -1.34
C THR A 275 -17.26 -3.60 -0.53
N ASN A 276 -16.76 -4.73 -1.02
CA ASN A 276 -15.53 -5.33 -0.53
C ASN A 276 -14.47 -5.24 -1.62
N VAL A 277 -13.23 -5.02 -1.20
CA VAL A 277 -12.11 -4.89 -2.13
C VAL A 277 -10.94 -5.78 -1.73
N ALA A 278 -10.17 -6.20 -2.73
CA ALA A 278 -8.98 -7.01 -2.61
C ALA A 278 -7.75 -6.23 -3.09
N LEU A 279 -6.67 -6.22 -2.30
CA LEU A 279 -5.43 -5.54 -2.67
C LEU A 279 -4.77 -6.28 -3.83
N VAL A 280 -4.50 -5.57 -4.93
CA VAL A 280 -3.90 -6.14 -6.15
C VAL A 280 -2.60 -5.46 -6.56
N GLY A 281 -2.32 -4.26 -6.06
CA GLY A 281 -1.05 -3.55 -6.31
C GLY A 281 -0.73 -2.55 -5.20
N LEU A 282 0.55 -2.35 -4.91
CA LEU A 282 1.02 -1.52 -3.81
C LEU A 282 2.37 -0.88 -4.16
N HIS A 283 2.44 0.45 -4.13
CA HIS A 283 3.68 1.21 -4.15
C HIS A 283 4.02 1.66 -2.74
N ILE A 284 5.29 1.52 -2.37
CA ILE A 284 5.87 2.03 -1.14
C ILE A 284 6.98 2.99 -1.55
N LEU A 285 6.74 4.28 -1.33
CA LEU A 285 7.71 5.34 -1.54
C LEU A 285 8.20 5.75 -0.16
N HIS A 286 9.50 5.58 0.10
CA HIS A 286 10.04 5.81 1.43
C HIS A 286 11.33 6.64 1.38
N LYS A 287 11.34 7.78 2.07
CA LYS A 287 12.51 8.65 2.16
C LYS A 287 13.39 8.31 3.35
N THR A 288 14.66 7.99 3.10
CA THR A 288 15.64 7.64 4.14
C THR A 288 16.90 8.50 4.05
N GLN A 289 17.76 8.46 5.07
CA GLN A 289 19.04 9.19 5.08
C GLN A 289 19.98 8.70 3.99
N ASN A 290 20.04 7.38 3.79
CA ASN A 290 20.83 6.78 2.73
C ASN A 290 20.18 6.88 1.35
N GLN A 291 18.88 7.20 1.28
CA GLN A 291 18.13 7.36 0.04
C GLN A 291 17.26 8.65 0.05
N PRO A 292 17.88 9.85 0.00
CA PRO A 292 17.12 11.11 -0.04
C PRO A 292 16.29 11.28 -1.32
N THR A 293 16.66 10.60 -2.41
CA THR A 293 15.88 10.49 -3.65
C THR A 293 14.75 9.45 -3.56
N TRP A 294 14.43 9.01 -2.34
CA TRP A 294 13.47 7.97 -1.99
C TRP A 294 13.84 6.57 -2.50
N VAL A 295 13.42 5.56 -1.75
CA VAL A 295 13.34 4.16 -2.18
C VAL A 295 11.97 3.95 -2.83
N TRP A 296 11.95 3.31 -3.99
CA TRP A 296 10.75 3.13 -4.80
C TRP A 296 10.46 1.64 -4.95
N ALA A 297 9.64 1.09 -4.06
CA ALA A 297 9.27 -0.32 -4.11
C ALA A 297 7.86 -0.50 -4.68
N THR A 298 7.66 -1.54 -5.48
CA THR A 298 6.33 -1.90 -5.99
C THR A 298 6.05 -3.39 -5.92
N PHE A 299 4.90 -3.72 -5.32
CA PHE A 299 4.41 -5.07 -5.11
C PHE A 299 3.09 -5.27 -5.84
N GLU A 300 2.83 -6.49 -6.26
CA GLU A 300 1.55 -6.86 -6.84
C GLU A 300 1.14 -8.28 -6.46
N GLN A 301 -0.14 -8.58 -6.67
CA GLN A 301 -0.68 -9.90 -6.41
C GLN A 301 -0.38 -10.83 -7.60
N ILE A 302 0.08 -12.05 -7.31
CA ILE A 302 0.64 -12.96 -8.33
C ILE A 302 -0.38 -13.45 -9.38
N ASP A 303 -1.68 -13.35 -9.08
CA ASP A 303 -2.77 -13.74 -9.99
C ASP A 303 -3.24 -12.57 -10.87
N ASN A 304 -2.51 -11.44 -10.92
CA ASN A 304 -2.92 -10.29 -11.73
C ASN A 304 -2.89 -10.57 -13.23
N VAL A 305 -1.77 -11.07 -13.75
CA VAL A 305 -1.52 -11.28 -15.18
C VAL A 305 -0.60 -12.49 -15.41
N PRO A 306 -0.58 -13.07 -16.63
CA PRO A 306 0.37 -14.12 -16.98
C PRO A 306 1.82 -13.68 -16.86
N GLU A 307 2.63 -14.60 -16.35
CA GLU A 307 4.07 -14.47 -16.22
C GLU A 307 4.72 -15.71 -16.86
N ASN A 308 5.80 -15.49 -17.63
CA ASN A 308 6.40 -16.56 -18.41
C ASN A 308 6.92 -17.68 -17.48
N GLY A 309 6.61 -18.93 -17.82
CA GLY A 309 7.02 -20.11 -17.04
C GLY A 309 6.23 -20.33 -15.74
N GLN A 310 5.28 -19.46 -15.39
CA GLN A 310 4.43 -19.64 -14.20
C GLN A 310 3.09 -20.29 -14.57
N PRO A 311 2.57 -21.22 -13.76
CA PRO A 311 1.26 -21.81 -14.00
C PRO A 311 0.14 -20.77 -13.86
N ALA A 312 -0.94 -20.98 -14.60
CA ALA A 312 -2.14 -20.16 -14.43
C ALA A 312 -2.68 -20.32 -12.99
N PRO A 313 -3.16 -19.24 -12.37
CA PRO A 313 -3.73 -19.30 -11.03
C PRO A 313 -5.03 -20.11 -11.03
N PRO A 314 -5.39 -20.73 -9.89
CA PRO A 314 -6.52 -21.65 -9.82
C PRO A 314 -7.88 -21.02 -10.17
N TYR A 315 -7.99 -19.69 -10.09
CA TYR A 315 -9.23 -18.94 -10.36
C TYR A 315 -9.10 -17.97 -11.54
N GLY A 316 -8.11 -18.19 -12.42
CA GLY A 316 -7.82 -17.30 -13.54
C GLY A 316 -7.19 -15.97 -13.14
N TYR A 317 -6.66 -15.25 -14.12
CA TYR A 317 -5.99 -13.97 -13.88
C TYR A 317 -7.01 -12.84 -13.66
N ASN A 318 -6.65 -11.85 -12.85
CA ASN A 318 -7.51 -10.69 -12.58
C ASN A 318 -7.69 -9.78 -13.79
N PHE A 319 -6.66 -9.64 -14.64
CA PHE A 319 -6.63 -8.66 -15.73
C PHE A 319 -6.29 -9.26 -17.09
N ASN A 320 -6.31 -10.58 -17.21
CA ASN A 320 -6.01 -11.25 -18.47
C ASN A 320 -6.89 -12.49 -18.65
N SER A 321 -7.30 -12.76 -19.89
CA SER A 321 -8.03 -13.97 -20.24
C SER A 321 -7.66 -14.43 -21.64
N SER A 322 -7.30 -15.71 -21.77
CA SER A 322 -7.10 -16.36 -23.07
C SER A 322 -8.37 -16.41 -23.91
N ASN A 323 -9.55 -16.28 -23.28
CA ASN A 323 -10.87 -16.26 -23.93
C ASN A 323 -11.41 -14.84 -24.13
N CYS A 324 -10.53 -13.83 -24.25
CA CYS A 324 -10.97 -12.45 -24.45
C CYS A 324 -11.82 -12.31 -25.72
N THR A 325 -12.93 -11.59 -25.59
CA THR A 325 -13.80 -11.17 -26.70
C THR A 325 -13.98 -9.67 -26.68
N SER A 326 -13.96 -9.03 -27.85
CA SER A 326 -14.21 -7.59 -27.95
C SER A 326 -15.65 -7.28 -27.54
N ARG A 327 -15.85 -6.22 -26.74
CA ARG A 327 -17.15 -5.84 -26.18
C ARG A 327 -17.58 -4.48 -26.69
N GLN A 328 -18.80 -4.38 -27.22
CA GLN A 328 -19.44 -3.10 -27.45
C GLN A 328 -20.18 -2.64 -26.19
N VAL A 329 -19.97 -1.39 -25.81
CA VAL A 329 -20.56 -0.75 -24.64
C VAL A 329 -21.40 0.43 -25.11
N SER A 330 -22.65 0.51 -24.65
CA SER A 330 -23.52 1.67 -24.91
C SER A 330 -23.20 2.79 -23.92
N LEU A 331 -23.09 4.02 -24.42
CA LEU A 331 -22.75 5.18 -23.59
C LEU A 331 -24.00 5.94 -23.15
N ASN A 332 -23.98 6.49 -21.93
CA ASN A 332 -25.08 7.25 -21.33
C ASN A 332 -25.52 8.48 -22.17
N GLY A 333 -24.64 9.02 -23.01
CA GLY A 333 -24.91 10.15 -23.91
C GLY A 333 -25.27 9.77 -25.35
N GLY A 334 -25.48 8.48 -25.63
CA GLY A 334 -25.66 7.94 -26.98
C GLY A 334 -24.34 7.51 -27.63
N GLY A 335 -24.46 6.61 -28.62
CA GLY A 335 -23.31 5.98 -29.28
C GLY A 335 -22.80 4.72 -28.56
N THR A 336 -21.81 4.08 -29.19
CA THR A 336 -21.15 2.88 -28.65
C THR A 336 -19.64 3.04 -28.65
N ALA A 337 -18.97 2.34 -27.73
CA ALA A 337 -17.52 2.23 -27.68
C ALA A 337 -17.13 0.74 -27.67
N THR A 338 -16.02 0.39 -28.33
CA THR A 338 -15.53 -0.99 -28.39
C THR A 338 -14.30 -1.16 -27.52
N VAL A 339 -14.39 -2.03 -26.51
CA VAL A 339 -13.22 -2.49 -25.74
C VAL A 339 -12.70 -3.76 -26.38
N GLY A 340 -11.49 -3.68 -26.94
CA GLY A 340 -10.83 -4.80 -27.61
C GLY A 340 -9.99 -5.67 -26.67
N CYS A 341 -9.31 -6.65 -27.26
CA CYS A 341 -8.43 -7.59 -26.55
C CYS A 341 -6.94 -7.25 -26.65
N ALA A 342 -6.58 -6.13 -27.28
CA ALA A 342 -5.20 -5.67 -27.30
C ALA A 342 -4.76 -5.34 -25.87
N PRO A 343 -3.71 -6.01 -25.34
CA PRO A 343 -3.29 -5.79 -23.98
C PRO A 343 -2.74 -4.37 -23.79
N ASN A 344 -2.76 -3.88 -22.54
CA ASN A 344 -2.15 -2.62 -22.14
C ASN A 344 -2.68 -1.41 -22.95
N THR A 345 -3.94 -1.49 -23.40
CA THR A 345 -4.60 -0.42 -24.15
C THR A 345 -5.59 0.31 -23.26
N SER A 346 -5.42 1.62 -23.12
CA SER A 346 -6.33 2.44 -22.30
C SER A 346 -7.77 2.41 -22.85
N PRO A 347 -8.80 2.41 -22.00
CA PRO A 347 -10.17 2.24 -22.45
C PRO A 347 -10.68 3.47 -23.24
N PRO A 348 -11.66 3.29 -24.14
CA PRO A 348 -12.12 4.34 -25.05
C PRO A 348 -13.22 5.27 -24.48
N TYR A 349 -13.57 5.15 -23.20
CA TYR A 349 -14.59 5.97 -22.53
C TYR A 349 -14.27 6.17 -21.05
N TYR A 350 -14.78 7.24 -20.43
CA TYR A 350 -14.67 7.51 -19.00
C TYR A 350 -15.80 6.81 -18.21
N LEU A 351 -15.55 6.46 -16.95
CA LEU A 351 -16.54 5.77 -16.10
C LEU A 351 -17.80 6.60 -15.79
N SER A 352 -17.78 7.91 -16.05
CA SER A 352 -19.00 8.74 -16.04
C SER A 352 -19.93 8.45 -17.23
N GLN A 353 -19.40 7.86 -18.31
CA GLN A 353 -20.12 7.59 -19.55
C GLN A 353 -20.71 6.17 -19.60
N ALA A 354 -20.07 5.18 -18.97
CA ALA A 354 -20.55 3.81 -18.86
C ALA A 354 -19.82 3.02 -17.76
N ALA A 355 -20.40 1.91 -17.33
CA ALA A 355 -19.78 0.97 -16.38
C ALA A 355 -18.50 0.32 -16.95
N PRO A 356 -17.55 -0.13 -16.12
CA PRO A 356 -16.35 -0.81 -16.60
C PRO A 356 -16.70 -2.16 -17.22
N VAL A 357 -15.89 -2.57 -18.19
CA VAL A 357 -15.89 -3.94 -18.74
C VAL A 357 -14.48 -4.53 -18.64
N PRO A 358 -14.31 -5.86 -18.62
CA PRO A 358 -13.00 -6.49 -18.57
C PRO A 358 -12.06 -5.97 -19.67
N ILE A 359 -10.85 -5.59 -19.27
CA ILE A 359 -9.75 -5.20 -20.18
C ILE A 359 -8.65 -6.27 -20.17
N GLN A 360 -7.69 -6.18 -21.10
CA GLN A 360 -6.52 -7.05 -21.12
C GLN A 360 -5.28 -6.29 -20.67
N ILE A 361 -4.58 -6.82 -19.68
CA ILE A 361 -3.25 -6.39 -19.25
C ILE A 361 -2.30 -7.57 -19.36
N THR A 362 -1.07 -7.28 -19.77
CA THR A 362 0.06 -8.23 -19.73
C THR A 362 1.26 -7.53 -19.09
N ARG A 363 2.13 -8.30 -18.46
CA ARG A 363 3.44 -7.81 -18.02
C ARG A 363 4.31 -7.56 -19.25
N SER A 364 4.85 -6.35 -19.38
CA SER A 364 5.78 -6.02 -20.49
C SER A 364 7.25 -6.17 -20.10
N ASN A 365 7.61 -5.83 -18.85
CA ASN A 365 8.95 -6.08 -18.31
C ASN A 365 8.88 -7.21 -17.29
N ALA A 366 9.66 -8.26 -17.50
CA ALA A 366 9.74 -9.38 -16.57
C ALA A 366 10.23 -8.90 -15.18
N ILE A 367 9.80 -9.60 -14.12
CA ILE A 367 10.39 -9.45 -12.79
C ILE A 367 11.89 -9.79 -12.90
N ASP A 368 12.72 -9.04 -12.19
CA ASP A 368 14.16 -9.29 -12.18
C ASP A 368 14.45 -10.73 -11.69
N GLN A 369 15.08 -11.50 -12.55
CA GLN A 369 15.38 -12.91 -12.32
C GLN A 369 16.63 -13.10 -11.44
N SER A 370 17.44 -12.06 -11.24
CA SER A 370 18.70 -12.13 -10.49
C SER A 370 18.51 -11.82 -9.01
N ASP A 371 17.72 -10.79 -8.66
CA ASP A 371 17.48 -10.39 -7.27
C ASP A 371 16.01 -10.56 -6.86
N ALA A 372 15.06 -9.89 -7.53
CA ALA A 372 13.67 -9.83 -7.07
C ALA A 372 12.97 -11.20 -7.02
N ALA A 373 13.07 -12.01 -8.08
CA ALA A 373 12.44 -13.33 -8.16
C ALA A 373 12.94 -14.32 -7.08
N PRO A 374 14.26 -14.57 -6.90
CA PRO A 374 14.72 -15.45 -5.84
C PRO A 374 14.43 -14.91 -4.43
N ILE A 375 14.42 -13.58 -4.23
CA ILE A 375 13.99 -12.98 -2.97
C ILE A 375 12.49 -13.19 -2.73
N ASN A 376 11.64 -13.04 -3.75
CA ASN A 376 10.21 -13.35 -3.67
C ASN A 376 10.00 -14.80 -3.23
N ASP A 377 10.67 -15.76 -3.87
CA ASP A 377 10.58 -17.18 -3.50
C ASP A 377 10.99 -17.41 -2.03
N SER A 378 12.12 -16.83 -1.61
CA SER A 378 12.60 -16.92 -0.23
C SER A 378 11.58 -16.35 0.76
N MET A 379 11.04 -15.16 0.49
CA MET A 379 10.11 -14.49 1.39
C MET A 379 8.75 -15.18 1.43
N GLN A 380 8.21 -15.61 0.30
CA GLN A 380 6.98 -16.39 0.25
C GLN A 380 7.14 -17.75 0.97
N ASN A 381 8.29 -18.42 0.86
CA ASN A 381 8.57 -19.65 1.59
C ASN A 381 8.69 -19.42 3.11
N ASN A 382 9.33 -18.34 3.54
CA ASN A 382 9.37 -17.96 4.95
C ASN A 382 7.96 -17.60 5.48
N ILE A 383 7.15 -16.86 4.71
CA ILE A 383 5.76 -16.58 5.05
C ILE A 383 4.97 -17.89 5.19
N LYS A 384 5.07 -18.83 4.23
CA LYS A 384 4.43 -20.15 4.32
C LYS A 384 4.87 -20.94 5.55
N ARG A 385 6.16 -20.87 5.90
CA ARG A 385 6.71 -21.57 7.05
C ARG A 385 6.20 -20.99 8.38
N PHE A 386 6.19 -19.68 8.52
CA PHE A 386 5.86 -18.99 9.76
C PHE A 386 4.35 -18.74 9.94
N TYR A 387 3.65 -18.52 8.83
CA TYR A 387 2.23 -18.18 8.73
C TYR A 387 1.61 -18.91 7.53
N PRO A 388 1.37 -20.24 7.62
CA PRO A 388 1.02 -21.07 6.46
C PRO A 388 -0.26 -20.67 5.74
N GLN A 389 -1.18 -20.01 6.43
CA GLN A 389 -2.44 -19.51 5.87
C GLN A 389 -2.34 -18.03 5.44
N SER A 390 -1.18 -17.40 5.49
CA SER A 390 -1.06 -15.97 5.21
C SER A 390 -1.37 -15.68 3.74
N VAL A 391 -2.29 -14.76 3.47
CA VAL A 391 -2.57 -14.25 2.12
C VAL A 391 -1.36 -13.56 1.49
N PHE A 392 -0.43 -13.06 2.32
CA PHE A 392 0.76 -12.34 1.86
C PHE A 392 1.78 -13.24 1.15
N GLN A 393 1.62 -14.57 1.20
CA GLN A 393 2.40 -15.50 0.36
C GLN A 393 2.04 -15.40 -1.14
N TYR A 394 0.96 -14.69 -1.50
CA TYR A 394 0.48 -14.51 -2.87
C TYR A 394 0.76 -13.11 -3.43
N TYR A 395 1.71 -12.40 -2.83
CA TYR A 395 2.21 -11.12 -3.30
C TYR A 395 3.68 -11.26 -3.67
N GLN A 396 4.13 -10.46 -4.63
CA GLN A 396 5.50 -10.46 -5.11
C GLN A 396 5.99 -9.03 -5.32
N LEU A 397 7.27 -8.80 -5.02
CA LEU A 397 7.99 -7.60 -5.41
C LEU A 397 8.20 -7.64 -6.93
N VAL A 398 7.86 -6.56 -7.62
CA VAL A 398 8.23 -6.39 -9.03
C VAL A 398 9.72 -6.05 -9.10
N ASP A 399 10.10 -4.96 -8.41
CA ASP A 399 11.48 -4.50 -8.27
C ASP A 399 11.54 -3.31 -7.28
N VAL A 400 12.74 -2.85 -6.96
CA VAL A 400 13.02 -1.61 -6.22
C VAL A 400 13.91 -0.69 -7.03
N ILE A 401 13.54 0.57 -7.12
CA ILE A 401 14.43 1.62 -7.62
C ILE A 401 15.09 2.33 -6.44
N TRP A 402 16.39 2.55 -6.51
CA TRP A 402 17.18 3.23 -5.48
C TRP A 402 18.43 3.88 -6.09
N SER A 403 19.10 4.77 -5.35
CA SER A 403 20.32 5.44 -5.81
C SER A 403 21.58 4.78 -5.26
N GLN A 404 22.52 4.41 -6.15
CA GLN A 404 23.85 3.90 -5.77
C GLN A 404 24.78 4.95 -5.17
N THR A 405 24.45 6.23 -5.35
CA THR A 405 25.24 7.34 -4.80
C THR A 405 24.32 8.23 -3.98
N LEU A 406 24.84 8.78 -2.89
CA LEU A 406 24.06 9.70 -2.07
C LEU A 406 23.78 10.98 -2.87
N GLN A 407 22.50 11.28 -3.07
CA GLN A 407 22.03 12.49 -3.74
C GLN A 407 21.26 13.33 -2.72
N PRO A 408 21.93 14.26 -2.00
CA PRO A 408 21.35 14.92 -0.84
C PRO A 408 20.23 15.90 -1.21
N ASP A 409 19.37 16.14 -0.22
CA ASP A 409 18.36 17.19 -0.24
C ASP A 409 18.98 18.54 -0.60
N LYS A 410 18.19 19.36 -1.31
CA LYS A 410 18.61 20.72 -1.64
C LYS A 410 18.48 21.61 -0.42
N THR A 411 19.41 22.54 -0.26
CA THR A 411 19.40 23.55 0.81
C THR A 411 18.66 24.83 0.42
N LYS A 412 18.26 24.94 -0.85
CA LYS A 412 17.46 26.03 -1.41
C LYS A 412 16.38 25.47 -2.33
N PRO A 413 15.24 26.17 -2.48
CA PRO A 413 14.24 25.83 -3.49
C PRO A 413 14.87 25.72 -4.87
N ILE A 414 14.46 24.71 -5.63
CA ILE A 414 14.83 24.52 -7.03
C ILE A 414 13.58 24.31 -7.86
N GLN A 415 13.66 24.66 -9.14
CA GLN A 415 12.59 24.36 -10.08
C GLN A 415 12.59 22.87 -10.42
N ALA A 416 11.39 22.31 -10.64
CA ALA A 416 11.22 21.01 -11.26
C ALA A 416 11.60 21.10 -12.76
N PRO A 417 12.12 20.01 -13.36
CA PRO A 417 12.43 18.74 -12.71
C PRO A 417 13.63 18.81 -11.78
N PHE A 418 13.61 18.00 -10.72
CA PHE A 418 14.80 17.74 -9.91
C PHE A 418 15.93 17.23 -10.81
N PRO A 419 17.17 17.76 -10.70
CA PRO A 419 18.31 17.33 -11.49
C PRO A 419 18.85 16.00 -10.96
N LEU A 420 18.05 14.95 -11.12
CA LEU A 420 18.34 13.60 -10.68
C LEU A 420 19.49 13.03 -11.51
N ASN A 421 20.51 12.47 -10.85
CA ASN A 421 21.49 11.65 -11.53
C ASN A 421 20.88 10.29 -11.87
N THR A 422 20.22 10.18 -13.02
CA THR A 422 19.51 8.96 -13.43
C THR A 422 20.44 7.78 -13.68
N SER A 423 21.73 8.00 -13.99
CA SER A 423 22.68 6.90 -14.15
C SER A 423 23.05 6.23 -12.82
N ALA A 424 22.81 6.90 -11.69
CA ALA A 424 22.96 6.32 -10.36
C ALA A 424 21.67 5.68 -9.83
N MET A 425 20.53 5.89 -10.50
CA MET A 425 19.27 5.25 -10.13
C MET A 425 19.22 3.85 -10.73
N LEU A 426 19.33 2.83 -9.88
CA LEU A 426 19.32 1.44 -10.28
C LEU A 426 18.03 0.72 -9.89
N SER A 427 17.76 -0.34 -10.64
CA SER A 427 16.78 -1.39 -10.42
C SER A 427 17.29 -2.66 -11.11
N GLY A 428 16.75 -3.83 -10.76
CA GLY A 428 17.09 -5.09 -11.44
C GLY A 428 16.62 -5.14 -12.90
N ALA A 429 15.53 -4.44 -13.21
CA ALA A 429 14.97 -4.26 -14.55
C ALA A 429 15.19 -2.84 -15.09
N HIS A 430 15.21 -2.67 -16.41
CA HIS A 430 15.34 -1.35 -17.06
C HIS A 430 14.13 -0.43 -16.77
N ILE A 431 12.93 -1.00 -16.69
CA ILE A 431 11.70 -0.28 -16.32
C ILE A 431 10.95 -1.09 -15.27
N VAL A 432 10.73 -0.45 -14.12
CA VAL A 432 9.94 -0.98 -13.03
C VAL A 432 8.50 -0.49 -13.19
N ALA A 433 7.58 -1.42 -13.48
CA ALA A 433 6.21 -1.09 -13.80
C ALA A 433 5.25 -2.11 -13.16
N ASN A 434 4.35 -1.62 -12.30
CA ASN A 434 3.29 -2.43 -11.73
C ASN A 434 2.19 -2.63 -12.77
N THR A 435 1.70 -3.85 -12.89
CA THR A 435 0.66 -4.20 -13.88
C THR A 435 -0.65 -3.45 -13.63
N THR A 436 -0.91 -3.00 -12.40
CA THR A 436 -2.12 -2.24 -12.03
C THR A 436 -1.91 -0.73 -11.92
N MET A 437 -0.67 -0.22 -11.79
CA MET A 437 -0.37 1.22 -11.66
C MET A 437 0.27 1.80 -12.93
N GLU A 438 1.15 1.08 -13.63
CA GLU A 438 1.82 1.54 -14.86
C GLU A 438 1.28 0.83 -16.11
N SER A 439 0.13 0.17 -16.01
CA SER A 439 -0.49 -0.68 -17.05
C SER A 439 -0.37 -0.20 -18.49
N TYR A 440 -0.46 1.11 -18.74
CA TYR A 440 -0.48 1.73 -20.07
C TYR A 440 0.85 2.38 -20.50
N VAL A 441 1.87 2.33 -19.64
CA VAL A 441 3.18 2.98 -19.84
C VAL A 441 4.36 2.10 -19.41
N GLN A 442 4.12 0.79 -19.30
CA GLN A 442 5.11 -0.19 -18.83
C GLN A 442 6.43 -0.14 -19.64
N ASN A 443 6.41 0.26 -20.92
CA ASN A 443 7.61 0.29 -21.76
C ASN A 443 8.27 1.67 -21.87
N THR A 444 7.75 2.69 -21.17
CA THR A 444 8.19 4.07 -21.38
C THR A 444 8.58 4.81 -20.11
N LEU A 445 8.01 4.44 -18.95
CA LEU A 445 8.14 5.22 -17.72
C LEU A 445 8.37 4.32 -16.51
N THR A 446 9.21 4.79 -15.60
CA THR A 446 9.42 4.25 -14.25
C THR A 446 9.10 5.32 -13.20
N CYS A 447 9.10 5.00 -11.90
CA CYS A 447 8.60 5.89 -10.83
C CYS A 447 9.23 7.30 -10.89
N TYR A 448 10.56 7.39 -10.93
CA TYR A 448 11.25 8.69 -10.95
C TYR A 448 11.09 9.43 -12.29
N SER A 449 10.69 8.77 -13.39
CA SER A 449 10.46 9.42 -14.68
C SER A 449 9.41 10.52 -14.57
N CYS A 450 8.39 10.30 -13.74
CA CYS A 450 7.36 11.28 -13.43
C CYS A 450 7.65 12.04 -12.13
N HIS A 451 8.01 11.34 -11.06
CA HIS A 451 8.10 11.95 -9.72
C HIS A 451 9.17 13.05 -9.59
N LYS A 452 10.21 13.07 -10.43
CA LYS A 452 11.16 14.20 -10.46
C LYS A 452 10.52 15.54 -10.86
N TYR A 453 9.32 15.51 -11.44
CA TYR A 453 8.52 16.68 -11.80
C TYR A 453 7.49 17.08 -10.74
N SER A 454 7.51 16.48 -9.54
CA SER A 454 6.59 16.92 -8.49
C SER A 454 6.85 18.39 -8.15
N THR A 455 5.79 19.13 -7.91
CA THR A 455 5.84 20.56 -7.57
C THR A 455 5.07 20.87 -6.30
N ILE A 456 5.31 22.04 -5.73
CA ILE A 456 4.40 22.64 -4.75
C ILE A 456 3.02 22.93 -5.38
N ALA A 457 2.02 23.16 -4.54
CA ALA A 457 0.66 23.41 -4.98
C ALA A 457 0.56 24.71 -5.79
N PRO A 458 -0.20 24.72 -6.90
CA PRO A 458 -0.31 25.90 -7.74
C PRO A 458 -1.02 27.04 -7.02
N PHE A 459 -0.44 28.24 -7.07
CA PHE A 459 -1.01 29.46 -6.51
C PHE A 459 -0.95 30.62 -7.51
N PRO A 460 -2.11 31.11 -8.01
CA PRO A 460 -2.13 32.23 -8.96
C PRO A 460 -1.46 33.51 -8.45
N GLY A 461 -1.45 33.72 -7.13
CA GLY A 461 -0.78 34.88 -6.51
C GLY A 461 0.74 34.85 -6.59
N ASP A 462 1.34 33.70 -6.95
CA ASP A 462 2.76 33.52 -7.16
C ASP A 462 3.02 32.47 -8.25
N SER A 463 2.49 32.75 -9.44
CA SER A 463 2.60 31.83 -10.58
C SER A 463 4.04 31.50 -10.99
N VAL A 464 5.01 32.35 -10.66
CA VAL A 464 6.44 32.16 -10.97
C VAL A 464 7.02 30.96 -10.24
N ASN A 465 6.56 30.69 -9.01
CA ASN A 465 7.07 29.57 -8.20
C ASN A 465 6.20 28.31 -8.26
N ASN A 466 5.15 28.27 -9.09
CA ASN A 466 4.31 27.07 -9.23
C ASN A 466 5.10 25.82 -9.66
N ASN A 467 6.25 25.99 -10.30
CA ASN A 467 7.11 24.91 -10.76
C ASN A 467 8.24 24.56 -9.77
N VAL A 468 8.19 25.03 -8.52
CA VAL A 468 9.18 24.66 -7.51
C VAL A 468 8.99 23.22 -7.05
N PHE A 469 10.10 22.47 -6.98
CA PHE A 469 10.14 21.04 -6.73
C PHE A 469 9.53 20.65 -5.37
N GLY A 470 8.66 19.64 -5.39
CA GLY A 470 7.89 19.15 -4.24
C GLY A 470 8.45 17.88 -3.61
N ASP A 471 9.77 17.67 -3.68
CA ASP A 471 10.48 16.53 -3.06
C ASP A 471 9.87 15.17 -3.37
N PHE A 472 9.74 14.92 -4.68
CA PHE A 472 9.26 13.67 -5.26
C PHE A 472 7.81 13.29 -4.92
N SER A 473 7.15 13.93 -3.96
CA SER A 473 5.75 13.65 -3.62
C SER A 473 4.83 14.58 -4.37
N PHE A 474 3.92 14.02 -5.18
CA PHE A 474 2.86 14.80 -5.79
C PHE A 474 1.70 15.10 -4.84
N ALA A 475 1.60 14.37 -3.71
CA ALA A 475 0.56 14.62 -2.72
C ALA A 475 0.62 16.07 -2.19
N ILE A 476 1.81 16.67 -2.12
CA ILE A 476 2.00 18.04 -1.62
C ILE A 476 1.34 19.11 -2.51
N SER A 477 1.17 18.83 -3.80
CA SER A 477 0.52 19.76 -4.73
C SER A 477 -1.00 19.79 -4.59
N ALA A 478 -1.57 18.86 -3.80
CA ALA A 478 -3.00 18.82 -3.49
C ALA A 478 -3.44 19.95 -2.54
N ALA A 479 -2.51 20.68 -1.91
CA ALA A 479 -2.84 21.81 -1.07
C ALA A 479 -3.63 22.87 -1.85
N GLN A 480 -4.58 23.51 -1.19
CA GLN A 480 -5.37 24.59 -1.76
C GLN A 480 -5.10 25.90 -1.02
N TYR A 481 -5.76 26.98 -1.44
CA TYR A 481 -5.67 28.29 -0.82
C TYR A 481 -7.06 28.90 -0.62
N PRO A 482 -7.24 29.83 0.34
CA PRO A 482 -8.52 30.48 0.57
C PRO A 482 -8.98 31.31 -0.64
N THR A 483 -10.08 30.92 -1.27
CA THR A 483 -10.67 31.62 -2.43
C THR A 483 -11.06 33.07 -2.15
N ALA A 484 -11.34 33.44 -0.89
CA ALA A 484 -11.65 34.80 -0.47
C ALA A 484 -10.48 35.79 -0.60
N LYS A 485 -9.21 35.32 -0.63
CA LYS A 485 -8.03 36.18 -0.77
C LYS A 485 -7.67 36.51 -2.23
N ALA A 486 -8.18 35.76 -3.21
CA ALA A 486 -7.89 36.00 -4.62
C ALA A 486 -8.62 37.24 -5.21
N LYS A 487 -9.65 37.76 -4.54
CA LYS A 487 -10.43 38.92 -5.00
C LYS A 487 -9.91 40.29 -4.54
N LYS A 488 -8.87 40.36 -3.70
CA LYS A 488 -8.35 41.63 -3.13
C LYS A 488 -7.11 42.19 -3.82
N LYS A 489 -6.65 41.61 -4.94
CA LYS A 489 -5.57 42.15 -5.77
C LYS A 489 -5.94 42.14 -7.25
N ARG A 490 -7.06 42.78 -7.59
CA ARG A 490 -7.31 43.30 -8.92
C ARG A 490 -7.47 44.80 -8.84
#